data_AF-A0A1B6KVE2-F1
#
_entry.id   AF-A0A1B6KVE2-F1
#
_cell.length_a   1.000
_cell.length_b   1.000
_cell.length_c   1.000
_cell.angle_alpha   90.00
_cell.angle_beta   90.00
_cell.angle_gamma   90.00
#
_symmetry.space_group_name_H-M   'P 1'
#
loop_
_entity.id
_entity.type
_entity.pdbx_description
1 polymer ?
#
loop_
_entity_poly.entity_id
_entity_poly.type
_entity_poly.pdbx_seq_one_letter_code
_entity_poly.pdbx_strand_id
1 'polypeptide(L)'
;TAQDVLEAKKEIYDIKQQRLYLAQDEYNHLNNVLSTLNTSRTSLCSSSSSVSTKFDPDLLKTDVAHARSRVSRLKRELEQIRAEMSCTQRGVETLVSVEQKLSGPQGGCYNITEAQAIMAELRQIQRSLSSGEQEKVELMRSLAKLKDDLTRLQLCESSPDVSTLSLPAATDKLSTASQTDLSGELVPMGTRLAEMARMRLEYDEARKRVQAIQQQLADLEESMAPGQAESDKDRLLLFQEKEQLLRELRGITPRSRSSQEMSDIQEEIRRLEQDLNNALEMSNRAIADRLRLHEGKQLLLSQLRDALRAMTSLESQLRTLSASTLSVSSSSSLGSLST
;
A
#
# COMPACT_ATOMS: atom_id res chain seq x y z
N THR A 1 -6.20 3.02 -13.44
CA THR A 1 -6.66 1.61 -13.48
C THR A 1 -5.94 0.87 -14.62
N ALA A 2 -6.01 -0.46 -14.69
CA ALA A 2 -5.41 -1.22 -15.79
C ALA A 2 -5.99 -0.83 -17.16
N GLN A 3 -7.27 -0.44 -17.20
CA GLN A 3 -7.92 0.09 -18.40
C GLN A 3 -7.34 1.44 -18.81
N ASP A 4 -7.13 2.36 -17.86
CA ASP A 4 -6.54 3.67 -18.16
C ASP A 4 -5.11 3.54 -18.72
N VAL A 5 -4.34 2.57 -18.21
CA VAL A 5 -2.99 2.26 -18.71
C VAL A 5 -3.05 1.75 -20.15
N LEU A 6 -4.01 0.87 -20.46
CA LEU A 6 -4.22 0.39 -21.83
C LEU A 6 -4.60 1.55 -22.76
N GLU A 7 -5.50 2.43 -22.33
CA GLU A 7 -5.93 3.59 -23.12
C GLU A 7 -4.77 4.56 -23.38
N ALA A 8 -3.97 4.87 -22.35
CA ALA A 8 -2.77 5.69 -22.51
C ALA A 8 -1.78 5.09 -23.52
N LYS A 9 -1.57 3.76 -23.50
CA LYS A 9 -0.70 3.09 -24.49
C LYS A 9 -1.24 3.16 -25.92
N LYS A 10 -2.56 3.10 -26.12
CA LYS A 10 -3.17 3.33 -27.44
C LYS A 10 -2.91 4.75 -27.92
N GLU A 11 -3.12 5.73 -27.06
CA GLU A 11 -2.91 7.13 -27.40
C GLU A 11 -1.44 7.41 -27.75
N ILE A 12 -0.50 6.87 -26.98
CA ILE A 12 0.93 6.95 -27.29
C ILE A 12 1.23 6.31 -28.66
N TYR A 13 0.65 5.15 -28.96
CA TYR A 13 0.81 4.48 -30.25
C TYR A 13 0.30 5.37 -31.40
N ASP A 14 -0.88 5.98 -31.25
CA ASP A 14 -1.48 6.85 -32.26
C ASP A 14 -0.62 8.11 -32.50
N ILE A 15 -0.12 8.73 -31.43
CA ILE A 15 0.78 9.88 -31.54
C ILE A 15 2.09 9.47 -32.23
N LYS A 16 2.70 8.35 -31.84
CA LYS A 16 3.91 7.84 -32.51
C LYS A 16 3.66 7.52 -33.98
N GLN A 17 2.46 7.05 -34.32
CA GLN A 17 2.06 6.78 -35.70
C GLN A 17 1.96 8.07 -36.52
N GLN A 18 1.39 9.14 -35.95
CA GLN A 18 1.36 10.47 -36.56
C GLN A 18 2.78 11.06 -36.73
N ARG A 19 3.62 10.96 -35.70
CA ARG A 19 5.03 11.37 -35.77
C ARG A 19 5.82 10.61 -36.83
N LEU A 20 5.57 9.31 -36.98
CA LEU A 20 6.17 8.51 -38.05
C LEU A 20 5.75 9.03 -39.43
N TYR A 21 4.48 9.39 -39.61
CA TYR A 21 3.99 9.97 -40.86
C TYR A 21 4.73 11.28 -41.19
N LEU A 22 4.83 12.21 -40.23
CA LEU A 22 5.58 13.45 -40.40
C LEU A 22 7.06 13.21 -40.71
N ALA A 23 7.69 12.25 -40.04
CA ALA A 23 9.08 11.88 -40.30
C ALA A 23 9.30 11.28 -41.69
N GLN A 24 8.35 10.50 -42.20
CA GLN A 24 8.40 9.96 -43.55
C GLN A 24 8.23 11.05 -44.60
N ASP A 25 7.29 11.97 -44.39
CA ASP A 25 7.07 13.13 -45.26
C ASP A 25 8.34 14.01 -45.36
N GLU A 26 8.94 14.36 -44.22
CA GLU A 26 10.18 15.13 -44.17
C GLU A 26 11.35 14.40 -44.86
N TYR A 27 11.53 13.10 -44.58
CA TYR A 27 12.56 12.30 -45.25
C TYR A 27 12.38 12.29 -46.77
N ASN A 28 11.15 12.08 -47.25
CA ASN A 28 10.85 12.06 -48.68
C ASN A 28 11.12 13.43 -49.31
N HIS A 29 10.73 14.51 -48.64
CA HIS A 29 10.99 15.87 -49.08
C HIS A 29 12.50 16.15 -49.21
N LEU A 30 13.26 15.92 -48.14
CA LEU A 30 14.72 16.13 -48.13
C LEU A 30 15.43 15.26 -49.18
N ASN A 31 15.02 14.01 -49.32
CA ASN A 31 15.59 13.09 -50.30
C ASN A 31 15.29 13.54 -51.75
N ASN A 32 14.10 14.08 -52.02
CA ASN A 32 13.75 14.66 -53.32
C ASN A 32 14.58 15.91 -53.62
N VAL A 33 14.79 16.79 -52.64
CA VAL A 33 15.67 17.98 -52.79
C VAL A 33 17.11 17.54 -53.07
N LEU A 34 17.61 16.51 -52.39
CA LEU A 34 18.95 15.98 -52.62
C LEU A 34 19.10 15.35 -54.01
N SER A 35 18.10 14.58 -54.45
CA SER A 35 18.08 13.93 -55.76
C SER A 35 18.06 14.96 -56.91
N THR A 36 17.23 15.99 -56.79
CA THR A 36 17.14 17.08 -57.79
C THR A 36 18.44 17.89 -57.87
N LEU A 37 19.09 18.14 -56.72
CA LEU A 37 20.39 18.79 -56.67
C LEU A 37 21.49 17.95 -57.35
N ASN A 38 21.55 16.64 -57.07
CA ASN A 38 22.51 15.74 -57.70
C ASN A 38 22.31 15.64 -59.21
N THR A 39 21.05 15.53 -59.66
CA THR A 39 20.71 15.47 -61.09
C THR A 39 21.18 16.74 -61.82
N SER A 40 20.93 17.91 -61.24
CA SER A 40 21.31 19.21 -61.80
C SER A 40 22.83 19.41 -61.91
N ARG A 41 23.63 18.75 -61.07
CA ARG A 41 25.11 18.79 -61.14
C ARG A 41 25.69 17.87 -62.21
N THR A 42 24.96 16.84 -62.63
CA THR A 42 25.41 15.87 -63.65
C THR A 42 25.14 16.31 -65.09
N SER A 43 24.22 17.26 -65.32
CA SER A 43 23.89 17.79 -66.65
C SER A 43 24.68 19.08 -66.95
N LEU A 44 25.92 18.96 -67.46
CA LEU A 44 26.83 20.08 -67.79
C LEU A 44 26.62 20.71 -69.20
N CYS A 45 25.40 20.66 -69.75
CA CYS A 45 25.09 21.27 -71.06
C CYS A 45 23.92 22.24 -70.96
N SER A 46 24.06 23.33 -70.20
CA SER A 46 23.29 24.58 -70.40
C SER A 46 23.89 25.71 -69.56
N SER A 47 24.60 26.61 -70.23
CA SER A 47 24.97 27.92 -69.70
C SER A 47 23.70 28.71 -69.40
N SER A 48 23.66 29.39 -68.25
CA SER A 48 22.62 30.33 -67.78
C SER A 48 21.50 29.75 -66.91
N SER A 49 21.79 29.51 -65.63
CA SER A 49 20.94 30.02 -64.54
C SER A 49 21.60 29.81 -63.18
N SER A 50 21.82 30.93 -62.52
CA SER A 50 22.32 31.09 -61.16
C SER A 50 21.38 30.50 -60.11
N VAL A 51 21.28 29.17 -60.02
CA VAL A 51 20.86 28.47 -58.79
C VAL A 51 22.12 28.18 -57.98
N SER A 52 22.75 29.26 -57.52
CA SER A 52 23.81 29.19 -56.53
C SER A 52 23.17 28.80 -55.18
N THR A 53 23.48 27.60 -54.72
CA THR A 53 23.78 27.29 -53.30
C THR A 53 22.82 27.86 -52.24
N LYS A 54 21.51 27.54 -52.29
CA LYS A 54 20.67 27.71 -51.09
C LYS A 54 20.90 26.64 -50.03
N PHE A 55 21.44 25.49 -50.42
CA PHE A 55 21.67 24.34 -49.55
C PHE A 55 23.11 23.84 -49.71
N ASP A 56 23.78 23.66 -48.58
CA ASP A 56 25.05 22.94 -48.52
C ASP A 56 24.77 21.45 -48.79
N PRO A 57 25.37 20.84 -49.84
CA PRO A 57 25.13 19.45 -50.19
C PRO A 57 25.47 18.46 -49.07
N ASP A 58 26.48 18.78 -48.25
CA ASP A 58 26.90 17.88 -47.17
C ASP A 58 25.98 18.01 -45.96
N LEU A 59 25.51 19.23 -45.66
CA LEU A 59 24.43 19.47 -44.69
C LEU A 59 23.13 18.74 -45.09
N LEU A 60 22.74 18.81 -46.37
CA LEU A 60 21.53 18.14 -46.85
C LEU A 60 21.65 16.61 -46.75
N LYS A 61 22.84 16.04 -47.01
CA LYS A 61 23.07 14.60 -46.79
C LYS A 61 22.97 14.24 -45.31
N THR A 62 23.50 15.07 -44.41
CA THR A 62 23.37 14.82 -42.96
C THR A 62 21.91 14.90 -42.53
N ASP A 63 21.15 15.86 -43.03
CA ASP A 63 19.72 16.00 -42.72
C ASP A 63 18.91 14.80 -43.23
N VAL A 64 19.16 14.34 -44.46
CA VAL A 64 18.56 13.10 -45.00
C VAL A 64 18.92 11.89 -44.15
N ALA A 65 20.17 11.76 -43.70
CA ALA A 65 20.60 10.67 -42.82
C ALA A 65 19.91 10.74 -41.45
N HIS A 66 19.79 11.93 -40.86
CA HIS A 66 19.05 12.15 -39.61
C HIS A 66 17.56 11.82 -39.75
N ALA A 67 16.91 12.28 -40.81
CA ALA A 67 15.50 11.99 -41.09
C ALA A 67 15.28 10.47 -41.28
N ARG A 68 16.16 9.79 -42.02
CA ARG A 68 16.12 8.33 -42.19
C ARG A 68 16.26 7.60 -40.85
N SER A 69 17.23 8.00 -40.03
CA SER A 69 17.44 7.44 -38.69
C SER A 69 16.21 7.64 -37.80
N ARG A 70 15.60 8.83 -37.85
CA ARG A 70 14.36 9.14 -37.12
C ARG A 70 13.21 8.22 -37.53
N VAL A 71 13.01 7.99 -38.83
CA VAL A 71 12.00 7.05 -39.36
C VAL A 71 12.27 5.63 -38.86
N SER A 72 13.50 5.14 -38.98
CA SER A 72 13.87 3.80 -38.50
C SER A 72 13.68 3.64 -36.99
N ARG A 73 13.97 4.68 -36.20
CA ARG A 73 13.74 4.68 -34.75
C ARG A 73 12.25 4.62 -34.42
N LEU A 74 11.43 5.48 -35.02
CA LEU A 74 9.98 5.51 -34.79
C LEU A 74 9.29 4.20 -35.18
N LYS A 75 9.74 3.54 -36.26
CA LYS A 75 9.24 2.20 -36.63
C LYS A 75 9.50 1.15 -35.52
N ARG A 76 10.72 1.11 -34.97
CA ARG A 76 11.05 0.20 -33.86
C ARG A 76 10.26 0.53 -32.60
N GLU A 77 10.11 1.81 -32.27
CA GLU A 77 9.31 2.25 -31.11
C GLU A 77 7.83 1.86 -31.26
N LEU A 78 7.26 1.94 -32.47
CA LEU A 78 5.89 1.49 -32.75
C LEU A 78 5.72 -0.02 -32.59
N GLU A 79 6.69 -0.80 -33.05
CA GLU A 79 6.70 -2.26 -32.84
C GLU A 79 6.78 -2.61 -31.34
N GLN A 80 7.65 -1.92 -30.60
CA GLN A 80 7.78 -2.10 -29.17
C GLN A 80 6.47 -1.78 -28.44
N ILE A 81 5.88 -0.61 -28.66
CA ILE A 81 4.66 -0.24 -27.93
C ILE A 81 3.46 -1.08 -28.33
N ARG A 82 3.40 -1.59 -29.56
CA ARG A 82 2.39 -2.57 -29.97
C ARG A 82 2.51 -3.86 -29.17
N ALA A 83 3.74 -4.36 -28.95
CA ALA A 83 3.96 -5.56 -28.14
C ALA A 83 3.57 -5.31 -26.67
N GLU A 84 3.95 -4.16 -26.11
CA GLU A 84 3.55 -3.75 -24.75
C GLU A 84 2.03 -3.65 -24.62
N MET A 85 1.35 -3.00 -25.58
CA MET A 85 -0.10 -2.86 -25.62
C MET A 85 -0.82 -4.22 -25.69
N SER A 86 -0.31 -5.16 -26.49
CA SER A 86 -0.88 -6.52 -26.54
C SER A 86 -0.75 -7.25 -25.20
N CYS A 87 0.36 -7.05 -24.50
CA CYS A 87 0.56 -7.63 -23.18
C CYS A 87 -0.39 -7.01 -22.15
N THR A 88 -0.53 -5.68 -22.12
CA THR A 88 -1.45 -5.01 -21.19
C THR A 88 -2.90 -5.35 -21.50
N GLN A 89 -3.29 -5.41 -22.77
CA GLN A 89 -4.63 -5.81 -23.18
C GLN A 89 -4.98 -7.22 -22.70
N ARG A 90 -4.07 -8.19 -22.87
CA ARG A 90 -4.27 -9.55 -22.35
C ARG A 90 -4.40 -9.57 -20.83
N GLY A 91 -3.63 -8.72 -20.14
CA GLY A 91 -3.75 -8.53 -18.69
C GLY A 91 -5.13 -8.03 -18.29
N VAL A 92 -5.64 -7.00 -18.96
CA VAL A 92 -6.99 -6.46 -18.75
C VAL A 92 -8.06 -7.52 -19.02
N GLU A 93 -7.98 -8.25 -20.14
CA GLU A 93 -8.90 -9.33 -20.48
C GLU A 93 -8.92 -10.43 -19.41
N THR A 94 -7.74 -10.74 -18.84
CA THR A 94 -7.63 -11.70 -17.74
C THR A 94 -8.35 -11.20 -16.49
N LEU A 95 -8.17 -9.93 -16.13
CA LEU A 95 -8.87 -9.32 -15.00
C LEU A 95 -10.39 -9.31 -15.21
N VAL A 96 -10.86 -8.94 -16.40
CA VAL A 96 -12.28 -9.00 -16.77
C VAL A 96 -12.81 -10.43 -16.69
N SER A 97 -12.05 -11.43 -17.14
CA SER A 97 -12.45 -12.83 -17.02
C SER A 97 -12.55 -13.30 -15.57
N VAL A 98 -11.60 -12.88 -14.71
CA VAL A 98 -11.66 -13.15 -13.26
C VAL A 98 -12.87 -12.48 -12.63
N GLU A 99 -13.11 -11.20 -12.94
CA GLU A 99 -14.27 -10.45 -12.46
C GLU A 99 -15.59 -11.11 -12.89
N GLN A 100 -15.70 -11.58 -14.13
CA GLN A 100 -16.86 -12.33 -14.61
C GLN A 100 -17.04 -13.66 -13.87
N LYS A 101 -15.94 -14.37 -13.57
CA LYS A 101 -16.01 -15.62 -12.79
C LYS A 101 -16.47 -15.37 -11.37
N LEU A 102 -16.02 -14.27 -10.75
CA LEU A 102 -16.41 -13.85 -9.40
C LEU A 102 -17.85 -13.31 -9.35
N SER A 103 -18.28 -12.59 -10.38
CA SER A 103 -19.61 -11.99 -10.48
C SER A 103 -20.67 -12.98 -11.00
N GLY A 104 -20.24 -14.08 -11.62
CA GLY A 104 -21.12 -15.12 -12.11
C GLY A 104 -21.79 -15.89 -10.96
N PRO A 105 -22.87 -16.66 -11.24
CA PRO A 105 -23.61 -17.39 -10.22
C PRO A 105 -22.77 -18.40 -9.41
N GLN A 106 -21.58 -18.78 -9.88
CA GLN A 106 -20.64 -19.68 -9.21
C GLN A 106 -19.54 -18.95 -8.41
N GLY A 107 -19.41 -17.62 -8.54
CA GLY A 107 -18.27 -16.85 -8.03
C GLY A 107 -18.44 -16.18 -6.68
N GLY A 108 -19.68 -16.08 -6.20
CA GLY A 108 -20.01 -15.48 -4.90
C GLY A 108 -20.96 -16.32 -4.04
N CYS A 109 -21.50 -17.40 -4.59
CA CYS A 109 -22.42 -18.30 -3.89
C CYS A 109 -21.86 -19.71 -4.00
N TYR A 110 -21.62 -20.35 -2.85
CA TYR A 110 -21.36 -21.79 -2.79
C TYR A 110 -22.35 -22.51 -3.68
N ASN A 111 -21.86 -23.37 -4.57
CA ASN A 111 -22.77 -24.17 -5.38
C ASN A 111 -23.67 -25.01 -4.46
N ILE A 112 -24.88 -25.40 -4.91
CA ILE A 112 -25.85 -26.10 -4.03
C ILE A 112 -25.24 -27.36 -3.38
N THR A 113 -24.32 -28.02 -4.07
CA THR A 113 -23.57 -29.19 -3.57
C THR A 113 -22.57 -28.85 -2.48
N GLU A 114 -21.81 -27.76 -2.62
CA GLU A 114 -20.88 -27.22 -1.62
C GLU A 114 -21.64 -26.72 -0.40
N ALA A 115 -22.75 -26.00 -0.61
CA ALA A 115 -23.62 -25.56 0.47
C ALA A 115 -24.20 -26.76 1.25
N GLN A 116 -24.59 -27.83 0.55
CA GLN A 116 -25.04 -29.08 1.16
C GLN A 116 -23.93 -29.79 1.94
N ALA A 117 -22.70 -29.83 1.40
CA ALA A 117 -21.53 -30.40 2.07
C ALA A 117 -21.18 -29.63 3.36
N ILE A 118 -21.11 -28.30 3.28
CA ILE A 118 -20.89 -27.43 4.44
C ILE A 118 -21.98 -27.64 5.49
N MET A 119 -23.25 -27.72 5.08
CA MET A 119 -24.34 -28.01 6.01
C MET A 119 -24.23 -29.41 6.64
N ALA A 120 -23.74 -30.42 5.92
CA ALA A 120 -23.54 -31.75 6.46
C ALA A 120 -22.41 -31.76 7.51
N GLU A 121 -21.31 -31.07 7.23
CA GLU A 121 -20.21 -30.88 8.18
C GLU A 121 -20.63 -30.10 9.42
N LEU A 122 -21.38 -29.00 9.27
CA LEU A 122 -21.91 -28.26 10.42
C LEU A 122 -22.80 -29.14 11.32
N ARG A 123 -23.65 -29.99 10.73
CA ARG A 123 -24.45 -30.96 11.49
C ARG A 123 -23.60 -32.03 12.17
N GLN A 124 -22.49 -32.43 11.56
CA GLN A 124 -21.54 -33.38 12.17
C GLN A 124 -20.80 -32.74 13.34
N ILE A 125 -20.34 -31.49 13.20
CA ILE A 125 -19.70 -30.72 14.26
C ILE A 125 -20.66 -30.52 15.42
N GLN A 126 -21.90 -30.11 15.16
CA GLN A 126 -22.92 -29.93 16.20
C GLN A 126 -23.17 -31.21 17.00
N ARG A 127 -23.28 -32.37 16.33
CA ARG A 127 -23.44 -33.68 16.99
C ARG A 127 -22.23 -34.03 17.85
N SER A 128 -21.03 -33.80 17.32
CA SER A 128 -19.78 -34.07 18.03
C SER A 128 -19.66 -33.19 19.28
N LEU A 129 -20.04 -31.91 19.18
CA LEU A 129 -20.01 -30.95 20.29
C LEU A 129 -21.06 -31.29 21.36
N SER A 130 -22.27 -31.69 20.97
CA SER A 130 -23.29 -32.15 21.94
C SER A 130 -22.88 -33.42 22.68
N SER A 131 -22.23 -34.36 21.99
CA SER A 131 -21.70 -35.58 22.62
C SER A 131 -20.59 -35.24 23.62
N GLY A 132 -19.65 -34.38 23.23
CA GLY A 132 -18.58 -33.92 24.11
C GLY A 132 -19.08 -33.19 25.36
N GLU A 133 -20.13 -32.36 25.24
CA GLU A 133 -20.73 -31.72 26.41
C GLU A 133 -21.43 -32.72 27.34
N GLN A 134 -22.08 -33.75 26.80
CA GLN A 134 -22.70 -34.82 27.59
C GLN A 134 -21.65 -35.64 28.35
N GLU A 135 -20.54 -36.01 27.70
CA GLU A 135 -19.41 -36.70 28.34
C GLU A 135 -18.78 -35.85 29.45
N LYS A 136 -18.59 -34.55 29.22
CA LYS A 136 -18.11 -33.60 30.24
C LYS A 136 -19.05 -33.55 31.45
N VAL A 137 -20.36 -33.49 31.24
CA VAL A 137 -21.35 -33.50 32.34
C VAL A 137 -21.27 -34.82 33.12
N GLU A 138 -21.12 -35.96 32.45
CA GLU A 138 -20.99 -37.26 33.10
C GLU A 138 -19.71 -37.36 33.95
N LEU A 139 -18.59 -36.87 33.42
CA LEU A 139 -17.32 -36.80 34.13
C LEU A 139 -17.41 -35.89 35.36
N MET A 140 -18.03 -34.72 35.23
CA MET A 140 -18.25 -33.82 36.38
C MET A 140 -19.12 -34.48 37.45
N ARG A 141 -20.18 -35.20 37.05
CA ARG A 141 -21.03 -35.95 37.99
C ARG A 141 -20.26 -37.05 38.71
N SER A 142 -19.45 -37.81 37.96
CA SER A 142 -18.61 -38.88 38.49
C SER A 142 -17.55 -38.33 39.47
N LEU A 143 -16.93 -37.20 39.13
CA LEU A 143 -15.97 -36.49 39.98
C LEU A 143 -16.62 -36.01 41.28
N ALA A 144 -17.82 -35.42 41.21
CA ALA A 144 -18.57 -34.99 42.39
C ALA A 144 -18.87 -36.17 43.32
N LYS A 145 -19.35 -37.30 42.75
CA LYS A 145 -19.60 -38.52 43.52
C LYS A 145 -18.33 -39.06 44.20
N LEU A 146 -17.21 -39.08 43.48
CA LEU A 146 -15.93 -39.55 44.04
C LEU A 146 -15.43 -38.63 45.16
N LYS A 147 -15.61 -37.31 45.02
CA LYS A 147 -15.33 -36.34 46.09
C LYS A 147 -16.21 -36.59 47.31
N ASP A 148 -17.49 -36.86 47.12
CA ASP A 148 -18.42 -37.16 48.21
C ASP A 148 -18.06 -38.49 48.90
N ASP A 149 -17.68 -39.52 48.14
CA ASP A 149 -17.22 -40.79 48.71
C ASP A 149 -15.89 -40.64 49.48
N LEU A 150 -14.94 -39.84 48.97
CA LEU A 150 -13.68 -39.53 49.66
C LEU A 150 -13.91 -38.76 50.96
N THR A 151 -14.78 -37.75 50.93
CA THR A 151 -15.11 -36.96 52.15
C THR A 151 -15.85 -37.82 53.18
N ARG A 152 -16.72 -38.73 52.75
CA ARG A 152 -17.36 -39.72 53.64
C ARG A 152 -16.34 -40.70 54.23
N LEU A 153 -15.34 -41.15 53.48
CA LEU A 153 -14.27 -42.00 53.99
C LEU A 153 -13.39 -41.26 55.00
N GLN A 154 -13.03 -39.99 54.74
CA GLN A 154 -12.31 -39.13 55.69
C GLN A 154 -13.09 -38.90 57.00
N LEU A 155 -14.42 -38.77 56.92
CA LEU A 155 -15.29 -38.66 58.10
C LEU A 155 -15.46 -40.00 58.85
N CYS A 156 -15.26 -41.14 58.18
CA CYS A 156 -15.32 -42.47 58.80
C CYS A 156 -14.00 -42.83 59.52
N GLU A 157 -12.87 -42.23 59.14
CA GLU A 157 -11.60 -42.34 59.87
C GLU A 157 -11.46 -41.35 61.03
N SER A 158 -12.39 -40.40 61.20
CA SER A 158 -12.43 -39.55 62.39
C SER A 158 -13.23 -40.18 63.53
N SER A 159 -12.59 -41.10 64.26
CA SER A 159 -12.90 -41.37 65.68
C SER A 159 -11.73 -40.87 66.54
N PRO A 160 -11.98 -40.23 67.70
CA PRO A 160 -10.93 -39.56 68.46
C PRO A 160 -10.15 -40.57 69.32
N ASP A 161 -8.82 -40.55 69.26
CA ASP A 161 -8.00 -40.44 70.46
C ASP A 161 -6.50 -40.23 70.15
N VAL A 162 -5.97 -39.22 70.82
CA VAL A 162 -4.61 -39.05 71.37
C VAL A 162 -3.52 -40.01 70.88
N SER A 163 -2.53 -39.49 70.15
CA SER A 163 -1.11 -39.48 70.59
C SER A 163 -0.18 -38.86 69.55
N THR A 164 0.42 -37.75 69.94
CA THR A 164 1.84 -37.38 69.72
C THR A 164 2.58 -38.06 68.58
N LEU A 165 2.89 -37.30 67.52
CA LEU A 165 4.22 -37.29 66.91
C LEU A 165 4.33 -36.09 65.97
N SER A 166 4.94 -35.05 66.51
CA SER A 166 5.46 -33.89 65.80
C SER A 166 6.51 -34.35 64.78
N LEU A 167 6.35 -33.96 63.51
CA LEU A 167 7.46 -33.82 62.58
C LEU A 167 7.45 -32.39 62.02
N PRO A 168 8.59 -31.69 62.01
CA PRO A 168 8.63 -30.25 61.86
C PRO A 168 8.60 -29.87 60.38
N ALA A 169 7.69 -28.96 60.03
CA ALA A 169 7.79 -28.20 58.79
C ALA A 169 9.10 -27.41 58.83
N ALA A 170 10.00 -27.75 57.91
CA ALA A 170 11.21 -27.01 57.62
C ALA A 170 10.84 -25.54 57.38
N THR A 171 11.22 -24.70 58.34
CA THR A 171 11.25 -23.25 58.18
C THR A 171 12.72 -22.87 58.16
N ASP A 172 13.26 -22.85 56.95
CA ASP A 172 14.56 -22.28 56.64
C ASP A 172 14.62 -20.85 57.17
N LYS A 173 15.46 -20.64 58.18
CA LYS A 173 15.96 -19.32 58.55
C LYS A 173 17.06 -18.96 57.55
N LEU A 174 16.73 -18.13 56.57
CA LEU A 174 17.72 -17.34 55.85
C LEU A 174 17.44 -15.86 56.10
N SER A 175 18.40 -15.24 56.78
CA SER A 175 18.47 -13.83 57.09
C SER A 175 18.38 -12.97 55.83
N THR A 176 17.39 -12.09 55.76
CA THR A 176 17.45 -10.88 54.95
C THR A 176 17.85 -9.72 55.86
N ALA A 177 19.12 -9.32 55.77
CA ALA A 177 19.63 -8.11 56.36
C ALA A 177 19.11 -6.87 55.61
N SER A 178 18.84 -5.83 56.40
CA SER A 178 18.40 -4.49 56.02
C SER A 178 19.31 -3.79 55.02
N GLN A 179 18.70 -3.01 54.12
CA GLN A 179 18.89 -1.57 53.92
C GLN A 179 18.54 -1.19 52.49
N THR A 180 17.55 -0.30 52.34
CA THR A 180 17.76 1.01 51.71
C THR A 180 16.59 1.90 52.13
N ASP A 181 16.93 2.98 52.82
CA ASP A 181 16.10 4.18 52.94
C ASP A 181 15.80 4.70 51.54
N LEU A 182 14.52 4.81 51.19
CA LEU A 182 14.06 5.78 50.19
C LEU A 182 12.76 6.41 50.68
N SER A 183 12.89 7.70 51.01
CA SER A 183 11.87 8.69 51.38
C SER A 183 10.42 8.26 51.16
N GLY A 184 9.73 7.98 52.26
CA GLY A 184 8.29 7.83 52.30
C GLY A 184 7.60 9.19 52.34
N GLU A 185 7.21 9.70 51.18
CA GLU A 185 5.97 10.48 51.13
C GLU A 185 4.83 9.46 51.33
N LEU A 186 4.35 9.36 52.58
CA LEU A 186 3.35 8.40 53.02
C LEU A 186 1.98 8.79 52.48
N VAL A 187 1.80 8.62 51.17
CA VAL A 187 0.50 8.73 50.52
C VAL A 187 -0.37 7.57 51.02
N PRO A 188 -1.57 7.82 51.57
CA PRO A 188 -2.46 6.77 52.08
C PRO A 188 -2.72 5.66 51.04
N MET A 189 -2.84 4.40 51.48
CA MET A 189 -3.06 3.25 50.57
C MET A 189 -4.28 3.44 49.65
N GLY A 190 -5.34 4.10 50.12
CA GLY A 190 -6.51 4.45 49.30
C GLY A 190 -6.17 5.43 48.17
N THR A 191 -5.27 6.39 48.42
CA THR A 191 -4.80 7.35 47.40
C THR A 191 -3.92 6.66 46.36
N ARG A 192 -3.06 5.70 46.76
CA ARG A 192 -2.26 4.88 45.82
C ARG A 192 -3.12 3.97 44.94
N LEU A 193 -4.16 3.37 45.49
CA LEU A 193 -5.13 2.57 44.72
C LEU A 193 -5.92 3.43 43.73
N ALA A 194 -6.32 4.64 44.14
CA ALA A 194 -6.96 5.61 43.26
C ALA A 194 -6.01 6.06 42.14
N GLU A 195 -4.74 6.31 42.45
CA GLU A 195 -3.71 6.65 41.47
C GLU A 195 -3.48 5.52 40.45
N MET A 196 -3.35 4.27 40.92
CA MET A 196 -3.25 3.09 40.05
C MET A 196 -4.48 2.93 39.15
N ALA A 197 -5.69 3.16 39.66
CA ALA A 197 -6.91 3.14 38.86
C ALA A 197 -6.92 4.24 37.80
N ARG A 198 -6.45 5.45 38.13
CA ARG A 198 -6.30 6.55 37.17
C ARG A 198 -5.29 6.23 36.07
N MET A 199 -4.10 5.71 36.41
CA MET A 199 -3.11 5.31 35.39
C MET A 199 -3.58 4.17 34.50
N ARG A 200 -4.35 3.21 35.03
CA ARG A 200 -4.95 2.15 34.21
C ARG A 200 -5.94 2.73 33.20
N LEU A 201 -6.77 3.69 33.64
CA LEU A 201 -7.67 4.40 32.74
C LEU A 201 -6.91 5.16 31.65
N GLU A 202 -5.86 5.90 32.01
CA GLU A 202 -5.01 6.64 31.06
C GLU A 202 -4.28 5.69 30.08
N TYR A 203 -3.85 4.52 30.54
CA TYR A 203 -3.26 3.49 29.69
C TYR A 203 -4.28 2.92 28.69
N ASP A 204 -5.49 2.62 29.15
CA ASP A 204 -6.57 2.15 28.28
C ASP A 204 -6.98 3.22 27.26
N GLU A 205 -6.99 4.50 27.64
CA GLU A 205 -7.19 5.63 26.73
C GLU A 205 -6.05 5.77 25.71
N ALA A 206 -4.79 5.65 26.14
CA ALA A 206 -3.63 5.68 25.26
C ALA A 206 -3.68 4.51 24.26
N ARG A 207 -4.08 3.31 24.70
CA ARG A 207 -4.29 2.14 23.85
C ARG A 207 -5.39 2.37 22.81
N LYS A 208 -6.52 2.95 23.20
CA LYS A 208 -7.59 3.35 22.27
C LYS A 208 -7.10 4.38 21.25
N ARG A 209 -6.30 5.37 21.68
CA ARG A 209 -5.67 6.35 20.77
C ARG A 209 -4.74 5.69 19.75
N VAL A 210 -3.90 4.74 20.17
CA VAL A 210 -3.04 3.96 19.27
C VAL A 210 -3.88 3.22 18.22
N GLN A 211 -4.95 2.53 18.63
CA GLN A 211 -5.84 1.83 17.72
C GLN A 211 -6.54 2.78 16.73
N ALA A 212 -6.99 3.95 17.19
CA ALA A 212 -7.60 4.96 16.34
C ALA A 212 -6.62 5.49 15.28
N ILE A 213 -5.37 5.79 15.67
CA ILE A 213 -4.33 6.24 14.73
C ILE A 213 -3.98 5.13 13.72
N GLN A 214 -3.92 3.87 14.16
CA GLN A 214 -3.69 2.72 13.28
C GLN A 214 -4.81 2.57 12.25
N GLN A 215 -6.08 2.74 12.65
CA GLN A 215 -7.20 2.72 11.72
C GLN A 215 -7.10 3.87 10.71
N GLN A 216 -6.83 5.09 11.18
CA GLN A 216 -6.67 6.25 10.30
C GLN A 216 -5.50 6.07 9.31
N LEU A 217 -4.41 5.43 9.74
CA LEU A 217 -3.30 5.07 8.84
C LEU A 217 -3.73 4.04 7.80
N ALA A 218 -4.49 3.02 8.17
CA ALA A 218 -5.01 2.02 7.25
C ALA A 218 -5.96 2.63 6.21
N ASP A 219 -6.90 3.48 6.65
CA ASP A 219 -7.84 4.19 5.77
C ASP A 219 -7.08 5.12 4.79
N LEU A 220 -6.04 5.80 5.28
CA LEU A 220 -5.20 6.67 4.45
C LEU A 220 -4.37 5.85 3.45
N GLU A 221 -3.83 4.70 3.86
CA GLU A 221 -3.12 3.79 2.96
C GLU A 221 -4.03 3.18 1.89
N GLU A 222 -5.29 2.88 2.21
CA GLU A 222 -6.28 2.44 1.23
C GLU A 222 -6.59 3.54 0.20
N SER A 223 -6.62 4.81 0.63
CA SER A 223 -6.77 5.96 -0.28
C SER A 223 -5.56 6.18 -1.19
N MET A 224 -4.38 5.62 -0.84
CA MET A 224 -3.18 5.66 -1.66
C MET A 224 -3.16 4.44 -2.61
N ALA A 225 -3.66 4.63 -3.84
CA ALA A 225 -3.80 3.52 -4.78
C ALA A 225 -2.43 2.89 -5.18
N PRO A 226 -2.29 1.55 -5.12
CA PRO A 226 -1.13 0.86 -5.65
C PRO A 226 -1.08 0.94 -7.18
N GLY A 227 0.12 1.05 -7.77
CA GLY A 227 0.33 1.14 -9.23
C GLY A 227 0.33 2.57 -9.81
N GLN A 228 0.22 3.58 -8.96
CA GLN A 228 0.19 4.98 -9.38
C GLN A 228 1.52 5.47 -9.96
N ALA A 229 2.65 4.89 -9.51
CA ALA A 229 3.97 5.22 -10.05
C ALA A 229 4.15 4.74 -11.50
N GLU A 230 3.64 3.56 -11.85
CA GLU A 230 3.63 3.06 -13.23
C GLU A 230 2.70 3.91 -14.11
N SER A 231 1.50 4.25 -13.62
CA SER A 231 0.58 5.13 -14.34
C SER A 231 1.17 6.53 -14.59
N ASP A 232 1.93 7.07 -13.64
CA ASP A 232 2.60 8.36 -13.80
C ASP A 232 3.69 8.33 -14.88
N LYS A 233 4.40 7.20 -15.03
CA LYS A 233 5.39 7.02 -16.10
C LYS A 233 4.74 7.03 -17.48
N ASP A 234 3.66 6.28 -17.68
CA ASP A 234 2.93 6.25 -18.95
C ASP A 234 2.32 7.63 -19.26
N ARG A 235 1.79 8.35 -18.25
CA ARG A 235 1.30 9.73 -18.40
C ARG A 235 2.40 10.71 -18.82
N LEU A 236 3.57 10.64 -18.19
CA LEU A 236 4.72 11.47 -18.55
C LEU A 236 5.19 11.19 -19.97
N LEU A 237 5.24 9.91 -20.35
CA LEU A 237 5.64 9.52 -21.69
C LEU A 237 4.65 10.03 -22.74
N LEU A 238 3.34 9.89 -22.49
CA LEU A 238 2.30 10.48 -23.33
C LEU A 238 2.48 12.00 -23.47
N PHE A 239 2.76 12.70 -22.38
CA PHE A 239 3.03 14.13 -22.38
C PHE A 239 4.24 14.48 -23.28
N GLN A 240 5.36 13.77 -23.13
CA GLN A 240 6.55 13.97 -23.97
C GLN A 240 6.28 13.72 -25.45
N GLU A 241 5.48 12.70 -25.78
CA GLU A 241 5.12 12.37 -27.14
C GLU A 241 4.23 13.45 -27.78
N LYS A 242 3.24 13.97 -27.03
CA LYS A 242 2.42 15.11 -27.45
C LYS A 242 3.24 16.38 -27.66
N GLU A 243 4.14 16.71 -26.74
CA GLU A 243 5.03 17.87 -26.88
C GLU A 243 5.95 17.75 -28.09
N GLN A 244 6.44 16.54 -28.35
CA GLN A 244 7.29 16.27 -29.49
C GLN A 244 6.52 16.34 -30.82
N LEU A 245 5.29 15.81 -30.87
CA LEU A 245 4.39 15.99 -32.01
C LEU A 245 4.08 17.48 -32.24
N LEU A 246 3.79 18.24 -31.19
CA LEU A 246 3.55 19.68 -31.27
C LEU A 246 4.76 20.43 -31.87
N ARG A 247 5.98 20.08 -31.45
CA ARG A 247 7.22 20.63 -32.04
C ARG A 247 7.39 20.27 -33.50
N GLU A 248 7.08 19.02 -33.88
CA GLU A 248 7.14 18.56 -35.27
C GLU A 248 6.11 19.28 -36.15
N LEU A 249 4.87 19.45 -35.68
CA LEU A 249 3.81 20.19 -36.38
C LEU A 249 4.16 21.68 -36.56
N ARG A 250 4.68 22.34 -35.52
CA ARG A 250 5.17 23.73 -35.61
C ARG A 250 6.34 23.90 -36.57
N GLY A 251 7.12 22.84 -36.79
CA GLY A 251 8.26 22.83 -37.72
C GLY A 251 7.86 22.75 -39.20
N ILE A 252 6.59 22.50 -39.52
CA ILE A 252 6.13 22.36 -40.90
C ILE A 252 6.13 23.73 -41.59
N THR A 253 6.86 23.83 -42.71
CA THR A 253 6.89 25.06 -43.51
C THR A 253 5.59 25.26 -44.31
N PRO A 254 5.00 26.48 -44.29
CA PRO A 254 3.74 26.75 -44.99
C PRO A 254 3.85 26.71 -46.52
N ARG A 255 5.06 26.83 -47.07
CA ARG A 255 5.29 26.81 -48.53
C ARG A 255 5.19 25.43 -49.16
N SER A 256 5.27 24.36 -48.35
CA SER A 256 5.22 22.98 -48.83
C SER A 256 3.82 22.35 -48.78
N ARG A 257 2.80 23.07 -48.28
CA ARG A 257 1.45 22.53 -48.07
C ARG A 257 0.36 23.48 -48.57
N SER A 258 -0.83 22.94 -48.79
CA SER A 258 -2.00 23.71 -49.21
C SER A 258 -2.53 24.58 -48.07
N SER A 259 -3.31 25.61 -48.41
CA SER A 259 -3.92 26.51 -47.41
C SER A 259 -4.85 25.78 -46.44
N GLN A 260 -5.56 24.74 -46.91
CA GLN A 260 -6.46 23.95 -46.07
C GLN A 260 -5.66 23.11 -45.08
N GLU A 261 -4.66 22.36 -45.55
CA GLU A 261 -3.79 21.56 -44.67
C GLU A 261 -3.10 22.42 -43.62
N MET A 262 -2.69 23.63 -43.97
CA MET A 262 -2.10 24.57 -43.01
C MET A 262 -3.10 25.04 -41.95
N SER A 263 -4.37 25.21 -42.31
CA SER A 263 -5.44 25.51 -41.34
C SER A 263 -5.64 24.33 -40.38
N ASP A 264 -5.72 23.11 -40.92
CA ASP A 264 -5.92 21.89 -40.12
C ASP A 264 -4.75 21.66 -39.15
N ILE A 265 -3.51 21.89 -39.59
CA ILE A 265 -2.31 21.82 -38.73
C ILE A 265 -2.37 22.87 -37.62
N GLN A 266 -2.80 24.10 -37.90
CA GLN A 266 -2.92 25.16 -36.90
C GLN A 266 -4.02 24.86 -35.87
N GLU A 267 -5.11 24.23 -36.28
CA GLU A 267 -6.14 23.76 -35.37
C GLU A 267 -5.62 22.64 -34.47
N GLU A 268 -4.91 21.67 -35.04
CA GLU A 268 -4.29 20.59 -34.26
C GLU A 268 -3.24 21.09 -33.27
N ILE A 269 -2.43 22.08 -33.66
CA ILE A 269 -1.48 22.76 -32.77
C ILE A 269 -2.21 23.38 -31.58
N ARG A 270 -3.29 24.14 -31.82
CA ARG A 270 -4.09 24.75 -30.74
C ARG A 270 -4.71 23.70 -29.83
N ARG A 271 -5.23 22.61 -30.40
CA ARG A 271 -5.80 21.50 -29.64
C ARG A 271 -4.75 20.85 -28.74
N LEU A 272 -3.59 20.49 -29.28
CA LEU A 272 -2.49 19.89 -28.52
C LEU A 272 -1.95 20.81 -27.43
N GLU A 273 -1.86 22.12 -27.67
CA GLU A 273 -1.49 23.11 -26.65
C GLU A 273 -2.48 23.15 -25.50
N GLN A 274 -3.78 23.16 -25.81
CA GLN A 274 -4.83 23.12 -24.80
C GLN A 274 -4.79 21.80 -24.01
N ASP A 275 -4.65 20.67 -24.68
CA ASP A 275 -4.55 19.36 -24.07
C ASP A 275 -3.34 19.26 -23.13
N LEU A 276 -2.18 19.77 -23.54
CA LEU A 276 -0.97 19.79 -22.72
C LEU A 276 -1.14 20.67 -21.48
N ASN A 277 -1.74 21.86 -21.62
CA ASN A 277 -2.03 22.72 -20.47
C ASN A 277 -2.99 22.06 -19.48
N ASN A 278 -4.09 21.47 -19.98
CA ASN A 278 -5.04 20.73 -19.15
C ASN A 278 -4.35 19.55 -18.43
N ALA A 279 -3.53 18.78 -19.16
CA ALA A 279 -2.79 17.66 -18.59
C ALA A 279 -1.78 18.08 -17.53
N LEU A 280 -1.11 19.22 -17.71
CA LEU A 280 -0.19 19.80 -16.74
C LEU A 280 -0.93 20.23 -15.47
N GLU A 281 -2.05 20.96 -15.61
CA GLU A 281 -2.88 21.37 -14.46
C GLU A 281 -3.38 20.16 -13.66
N MET A 282 -3.91 19.15 -14.35
CA MET A 282 -4.36 17.91 -13.71
C MET A 282 -3.21 17.18 -13.01
N SER A 283 -2.03 17.15 -13.61
CA SER A 283 -0.83 16.54 -13.01
C SER A 283 -0.42 17.28 -11.73
N ASN A 284 -0.39 18.62 -11.78
CA ASN A 284 -0.08 19.43 -10.61
C ASN A 284 -1.08 19.24 -9.47
N ARG A 285 -2.39 19.16 -9.79
CA ARG A 285 -3.43 18.84 -8.80
C ARG A 285 -3.20 17.46 -8.17
N ALA A 286 -2.94 16.43 -8.98
CA ALA A 286 -2.68 15.07 -8.48
C ALA A 286 -1.41 14.99 -7.60
N ILE A 287 -0.34 15.72 -7.97
CA ILE A 287 0.87 15.82 -7.16
C ILE A 287 0.57 16.49 -5.81
N ALA A 288 -0.18 17.60 -5.82
CA ALA A 288 -0.56 18.31 -4.60
C ALA A 288 -1.40 17.43 -3.66
N ASP A 289 -2.40 16.71 -4.19
CA ASP A 289 -3.22 15.79 -3.40
C ASP A 289 -2.38 14.68 -2.77
N ARG A 290 -1.44 14.10 -3.54
CA ARG A 290 -0.51 13.07 -3.04
C ARG A 290 0.43 13.60 -1.97
N LEU A 291 0.96 14.81 -2.13
CA LEU A 291 1.78 15.46 -1.11
C LEU A 291 0.98 15.64 0.19
N ARG A 292 -0.27 16.11 0.10
CA ARG A 292 -1.17 16.24 1.26
C ARG A 292 -1.42 14.90 1.96
N LEU A 293 -1.68 13.84 1.20
CA LEU A 293 -1.85 12.48 1.76
C LEU A 293 -0.56 12.03 2.48
N HIS A 294 0.59 12.27 1.86
CA HIS A 294 1.88 11.91 2.46
C HIS A 294 2.15 12.71 3.75
N GLU A 295 1.90 14.01 3.76
CA GLU A 295 1.98 14.86 4.96
C GLU A 295 1.07 14.36 6.08
N GLY A 296 -0.18 14.00 5.75
CA GLY A 296 -1.13 13.39 6.69
C GLY A 296 -0.61 12.06 7.28
N LYS A 297 -0.05 11.19 6.43
CA LYS A 297 0.58 9.94 6.87
C LYS A 297 1.75 10.20 7.83
N GLN A 298 2.62 11.15 7.50
CA GLN A 298 3.76 11.51 8.35
C GLN A 298 3.31 12.07 9.71
N LEU A 299 2.25 12.88 9.73
CA LEU A 299 1.67 13.38 10.97
C LEU A 299 1.13 12.24 11.85
N LEU A 300 0.34 11.33 11.27
CA LEU A 300 -0.20 10.17 11.99
C LEU A 300 0.90 9.24 12.51
N LEU A 301 1.96 9.01 11.73
CA LEU A 301 3.12 8.24 12.19
C LEU A 301 3.84 8.90 13.37
N SER A 302 3.97 10.23 13.36
CA SER A 302 4.53 10.96 14.50
C SER A 302 3.64 10.83 15.73
N GLN A 303 2.32 11.01 15.59
CA GLN A 303 1.36 10.84 16.67
C GLN A 303 1.36 9.42 17.23
N LEU A 304 1.48 8.41 16.36
CA LEU A 304 1.58 7.01 16.77
C LEU A 304 2.83 6.77 17.62
N ARG A 305 3.98 7.30 17.19
CA ARG A 305 5.23 7.21 17.95
C ARG A 305 5.10 7.84 19.33
N ASP A 306 4.46 8.99 19.42
CA ASP A 306 4.29 9.71 20.69
C ASP A 306 3.28 8.99 21.61
N ALA A 307 2.19 8.46 21.05
CA ALA A 307 1.21 7.66 21.78
C ALA A 307 1.82 6.35 22.30
N LEU A 308 2.64 5.66 21.50
CA LEU A 308 3.38 4.47 21.93
C LEU A 308 4.37 4.81 23.06
N ARG A 309 5.10 5.93 22.95
CA ARG A 309 6.00 6.38 24.02
C ARG A 309 5.23 6.64 25.33
N ALA A 310 4.09 7.33 25.27
CA ALA A 310 3.23 7.56 26.42
C ALA A 310 2.72 6.24 27.03
N MET A 311 2.27 5.30 26.19
CA MET A 311 1.82 3.98 26.61
C MET A 311 2.93 3.20 27.33
N THR A 312 4.16 3.19 26.80
CA THR A 312 5.31 2.53 27.46
C THR A 312 5.67 3.17 28.80
N SER A 313 5.56 4.49 28.93
CA SER A 313 5.78 5.20 30.19
C SER A 313 4.73 4.82 31.23
N LEU A 314 3.45 4.81 30.86
CA LEU A 314 2.35 4.41 31.73
C LEU A 314 2.48 2.95 32.16
N GLU A 315 2.88 2.06 31.25
CA GLU A 315 3.13 0.65 31.57
C GLU A 315 4.28 0.50 32.58
N SER A 316 5.37 1.24 32.41
CA SER A 316 6.48 1.26 33.36
C SER A 316 6.04 1.75 34.74
N GLN A 317 5.26 2.83 34.80
CA GLN A 317 4.75 3.39 36.06
C GLN A 317 3.77 2.43 36.77
N LEU A 318 2.86 1.81 36.00
CA LEU A 318 1.94 0.80 36.51
C LEU A 318 2.68 -0.41 37.08
N ARG A 319 3.77 -0.87 36.45
CA ARG A 319 4.62 -1.94 36.97
C ARG A 319 5.27 -1.56 38.31
N THR A 320 5.83 -0.35 38.41
CA THR A 320 6.48 0.13 39.64
C THR A 320 5.51 0.24 40.81
N LEU A 321 4.29 0.74 40.57
CA LEU A 321 3.28 0.87 41.62
C LEU A 321 2.67 -0.48 42.01
N SER A 322 2.48 -1.39 41.05
CA SER A 322 2.03 -2.75 41.33
C SER A 322 3.05 -3.51 42.20
N ALA A 323 4.35 -3.38 41.92
CA ALA A 323 5.40 -3.96 42.76
C ALA A 323 5.43 -3.37 44.19
N SER A 324 5.14 -2.07 44.31
CA SER A 324 5.07 -1.37 45.60
C SER A 324 3.85 -1.79 46.44
N THR A 325 2.74 -2.19 45.82
CA THR A 325 1.55 -2.71 46.55
C THR A 325 1.74 -4.10 47.14
N LEU A 326 2.60 -4.94 46.55
CA LEU A 326 2.88 -6.29 47.06
C LEU A 326 3.84 -6.30 48.26
N SER A 327 4.58 -5.21 48.49
CA SER A 327 5.64 -5.14 49.51
C SER A 327 5.20 -4.61 50.88
N VAL A 328 3.91 -4.27 51.08
CA VAL A 328 3.41 -3.64 52.32
C VAL A 328 2.42 -4.49 53.13
N SER A 329 2.27 -5.77 52.80
CA SER A 329 1.48 -6.71 53.62
C SER A 329 2.34 -7.47 54.62
N SER A 330 3.08 -6.75 55.49
CA SER A 330 3.63 -7.34 56.71
C SER A 330 2.76 -6.95 57.90
N SER A 331 2.06 -7.95 58.41
CA SER A 331 1.22 -7.93 59.62
C SER A 331 1.97 -7.35 60.82
N SER A 332 1.65 -6.13 61.23
CA SER A 332 1.97 -5.63 62.56
C SER A 332 0.94 -6.15 63.56
N SER A 333 1.16 -7.38 64.05
CA SER A 333 0.60 -7.84 65.33
C SER A 333 1.21 -7.03 66.46
N LEU A 334 0.45 -6.09 67.04
CA LEU A 334 0.75 -5.53 68.36
C LEU A 334 0.47 -6.60 69.41
N GLY A 335 1.48 -7.43 69.66
CA GLY A 335 1.53 -8.36 70.78
C GLY A 335 2.89 -8.27 71.45
N SER A 336 2.86 -7.78 72.69
CA SER A 336 3.83 -8.08 73.76
C SER A 336 5.18 -7.36 73.76
N LEU A 337 5.38 -6.50 74.78
CA LEU A 337 6.54 -6.61 75.66
C LEU A 337 6.12 -6.34 77.12
N SER A 338 6.40 -7.33 77.96
CA SER A 338 6.37 -7.28 79.42
C SER A 338 7.34 -6.26 80.00
N THR A 339 6.91 -5.61 81.08
CA THR A 339 7.58 -5.67 82.40
C THR A 339 6.52 -5.69 83.47
#